data_AF-A0A8J6CH59-F1
#
_entry.id   AF-A0A8J6CH59-F1
#
_cell.length_a   1.000
_cell.length_b   1.000
_cell.length_c   1.000
_cell.angle_alpha   90.00
_cell.angle_beta   90.00
_cell.angle_gamma   90.00
#
_symmetry.space_group_name_H-M   'P 1'
#
loop_
_entity.id
_entity.type
_entity.pdbx_description
1 polymer ?
#
loop_
_entity_poly.entity_id
_entity_poly.type
_entity_poly.pdbx_seq_one_letter_code
_entity_poly.pdbx_strand_id
1 'polypeptide(L)'
;MPPKKGKTIDSLSGPHPRAVVRFRPADWSPVLIASGLSAEPYTLHYFAIRGLGELPRLMLELAQMPYDSVLYWDTKEFKAAAPFGQMPLFMGGDLEDADQVLCQSSSIVRYIAKEANLDGSEQGAVGESRADMVFECSKDLGSNKNAIHTQTDADKEKFHGMLTKASELLDEYEGPFFSGMAATYGDVGMFHSLSTVEELKPGYLKANGFEDLSAFVTMFAELPPIAAYLASSRRMPLTNNEVGDVPWAADGYKYKTPLNAELYAEEYVETTYQLRGDGDDDDDDDDDEMAGEDDDDDEAQEGEEEEEVETVNRERPAKKSRK
;
A
#
# COMPACT_ATOMS: atom_id res chain seq x y z
N MET A 1 -7.06 1.58 -26.90
CA MET A 1 -8.44 1.22 -27.31
C MET A 1 -9.30 1.48 -26.09
N PRO A 2 -10.39 2.25 -26.20
CA PRO A 2 -11.26 2.50 -25.06
C PRO A 2 -11.90 1.19 -24.56
N PRO A 3 -12.16 1.06 -23.25
CA PRO A 3 -12.79 -0.13 -22.69
C PRO A 3 -14.19 -0.38 -23.29
N LYS A 4 -14.53 -1.65 -23.52
CA LYS A 4 -15.86 -2.04 -24.04
C LYS A 4 -16.91 -1.89 -22.93
N LYS A 5 -17.62 -0.75 -22.93
CA LYS A 5 -18.66 -0.35 -21.95
C LYS A 5 -18.14 -0.28 -20.51
N GLY A 6 -17.91 0.95 -20.03
CA GLY A 6 -17.55 1.23 -18.65
C GLY A 6 -18.61 0.69 -17.69
N LYS A 7 -18.17 -0.06 -16.68
CA LYS A 7 -18.95 -0.20 -15.45
C LYS A 7 -19.10 1.21 -14.90
N THR A 8 -20.30 1.79 -14.98
CA THR A 8 -20.52 3.20 -14.68
C THR A 8 -20.32 3.48 -13.20
N ILE A 9 -19.51 4.52 -12.91
CA ILE A 9 -19.17 5.05 -11.58
C ILE A 9 -20.42 5.53 -10.80
N ASP A 10 -21.58 5.65 -11.47
CA ASP A 10 -22.88 5.91 -10.82
C ASP A 10 -23.11 5.02 -9.60
N SER A 11 -22.53 3.81 -9.58
CA SER A 11 -22.61 2.91 -8.44
C SER A 11 -21.80 3.34 -7.21
N LEU A 12 -21.08 4.46 -7.20
CA LEU A 12 -20.40 5.02 -6.02
C LEU A 12 -21.12 6.26 -5.45
N SER A 13 -22.31 6.58 -5.98
CA SER A 13 -23.10 7.75 -5.63
C SER A 13 -24.25 7.47 -4.66
N GLY A 14 -24.39 6.23 -4.18
CA GLY A 14 -25.48 5.88 -3.27
C GLY A 14 -25.38 6.56 -1.90
N PRO A 15 -26.48 6.54 -1.12
CA PRO A 15 -26.54 7.21 0.18
C PRO A 15 -25.89 6.35 1.25
N HIS A 16 -24.57 6.49 1.42
CA HIS A 16 -23.82 5.93 2.56
C HIS A 16 -22.94 6.99 3.20
N PRO A 17 -22.60 6.83 4.50
CA PRO A 17 -21.68 7.73 5.18
C PRO A 17 -20.32 7.75 4.49
N ARG A 18 -19.98 8.90 3.93
CA ARG A 18 -18.66 9.19 3.38
C ARG A 18 -18.23 10.59 3.74
N ALA A 19 -16.92 10.78 3.80
CA ALA A 19 -16.31 12.10 3.85
C ALA A 19 -15.50 12.31 2.58
N VAL A 20 -15.51 13.54 2.08
CA VAL A 20 -14.55 13.98 1.07
C VAL A 20 -13.53 14.85 1.77
N VAL A 21 -12.26 14.61 1.48
CA VAL A 21 -11.16 15.41 2.01
C VAL A 21 -10.33 15.90 0.84
N ARG A 22 -10.29 17.21 0.67
CA ARG A 22 -9.65 17.82 -0.49
C ARG A 22 -8.23 18.28 -0.16
N PHE A 23 -7.30 17.90 -1.02
CA PHE A 23 -5.97 18.50 -1.08
C PHE A 23 -5.83 19.36 -2.34
N ARG A 24 -5.37 20.59 -2.13
CA ARG A 24 -5.31 21.67 -3.12
C ARG A 24 -4.07 22.53 -2.83
N PRO A 25 -2.90 22.22 -3.39
CA PRO A 25 -1.64 22.90 -3.07
C PRO A 25 -1.61 24.35 -3.58
N ALA A 26 -1.09 25.32 -2.84
CA ALA A 26 -1.10 26.72 -3.28
C ALA A 26 -0.53 26.89 -4.70
N ASP A 27 -1.25 27.61 -5.57
CA ASP A 27 -0.87 27.83 -6.97
C ASP A 27 -0.62 26.54 -7.79
N TRP A 28 -1.31 25.44 -7.46
CA TRP A 28 -1.11 24.13 -8.10
C TRP A 28 -1.25 24.18 -9.62
N SER A 29 -2.24 24.90 -10.15
CA SER A 29 -2.53 24.87 -11.58
C SER A 29 -1.37 25.38 -12.46
N PRO A 30 -0.81 26.60 -12.25
CA PRO A 30 0.34 27.06 -13.04
C PRO A 30 1.61 26.21 -12.89
N VAL A 31 1.89 25.72 -11.68
CA VAL A 31 3.10 24.92 -11.39
C VAL A 31 3.01 23.54 -12.01
N LEU A 32 1.86 22.88 -11.91
CA LEU A 32 1.65 21.54 -12.47
C LEU A 32 1.66 21.57 -13.99
N ILE A 33 0.98 22.55 -14.62
CA ILE A 33 1.01 22.71 -16.08
C ILE A 33 2.46 22.90 -16.58
N ALA A 34 3.28 23.68 -15.86
CA ALA A 34 4.69 23.88 -16.22
C ALA A 34 5.51 22.59 -16.10
N SER A 35 5.12 21.68 -15.21
CA SER A 35 5.74 20.36 -15.01
C SER A 35 5.11 19.24 -15.85
N GLY A 36 4.14 19.54 -16.71
CA GLY A 36 3.44 18.55 -17.54
C GLY A 36 2.42 17.69 -16.79
N LEU A 37 2.03 18.09 -15.58
CA LEU A 37 1.05 17.41 -14.74
C LEU A 37 -0.35 18.00 -14.94
N SER A 38 -1.39 17.17 -14.71
CA SER A 38 -2.78 17.62 -14.74
C SER A 38 -3.05 18.69 -13.68
N ALA A 39 -3.75 19.77 -14.07
CA ALA A 39 -4.27 20.76 -13.13
C ALA A 39 -5.63 20.35 -12.53
N GLU A 40 -6.28 19.33 -13.09
CA GLU A 40 -7.54 18.78 -12.61
C GLU A 40 -7.29 17.84 -11.43
N PRO A 41 -8.13 17.87 -10.38
CA PRO A 41 -7.96 16.97 -9.24
C PRO A 41 -8.18 15.50 -9.61
N TYR A 42 -7.36 14.63 -9.05
CA TYR A 42 -7.64 13.20 -9.01
C TYR A 42 -8.63 12.86 -7.89
N THR A 43 -9.23 11.67 -7.94
CA THR A 43 -10.11 11.16 -6.89
C THR A 43 -9.61 9.79 -6.43
N LEU A 44 -9.39 9.65 -5.12
CA LEU A 44 -8.99 8.39 -4.49
C LEU A 44 -10.13 7.91 -3.58
N HIS A 45 -10.78 6.80 -3.97
CA HIS A 45 -11.79 6.13 -3.16
C HIS A 45 -11.13 5.05 -2.31
N TYR A 46 -11.31 5.15 -0.98
CA TYR A 46 -10.86 4.12 -0.06
C TYR A 46 -11.68 4.12 1.24
N PHE A 47 -11.51 3.09 2.06
CA PHE A 47 -12.08 3.08 3.40
C PHE A 47 -11.49 4.21 4.27
N ALA A 48 -12.23 4.61 5.29
CA ALA A 48 -11.86 5.61 6.28
C ALA A 48 -10.79 5.08 7.25
N ILE A 49 -9.71 4.54 6.71
CA ILE A 49 -8.51 4.03 7.40
C ILE A 49 -7.28 4.47 6.59
N ARG A 50 -6.07 4.19 7.09
CA ARG A 50 -4.85 4.36 6.30
C ARG A 50 -4.76 3.24 5.27
N GLY A 51 -4.61 2.00 5.74
CA GLY A 51 -4.55 0.78 4.93
C GLY A 51 -3.77 0.93 3.62
N LEU A 52 -4.26 0.33 2.55
CA LEU A 52 -3.68 0.43 1.21
C LEU A 52 -3.91 1.79 0.54
N GLY A 53 -4.71 2.69 1.15
CA GLY A 53 -4.97 4.04 0.65
C GLY A 53 -3.93 5.08 1.08
N GLU A 54 -3.16 4.81 2.14
CA GLU A 54 -2.19 5.77 2.67
C GLU A 54 -1.02 6.02 1.73
N LEU A 55 -0.51 4.97 1.09
CA LEU A 55 0.64 5.10 0.20
C LEU A 55 0.31 5.92 -1.07
N PRO A 56 -0.84 5.70 -1.75
CA PRO A 56 -1.32 6.65 -2.76
C PRO A 56 -1.46 8.09 -2.27
N ARG A 57 -1.97 8.33 -1.06
CA ARG A 57 -2.08 9.69 -0.50
C ARG A 57 -0.70 10.33 -0.30
N LEU A 58 0.26 9.60 0.27
CA LEU A 58 1.64 10.07 0.43
C LEU A 58 2.28 10.44 -0.91
N MET A 59 2.05 9.65 -1.96
CA MET A 59 2.53 9.95 -3.31
C MET A 59 1.93 11.24 -3.86
N LEU A 60 0.61 11.42 -3.77
CA LEU A 60 -0.08 12.63 -4.24
C LEU A 60 0.38 13.87 -3.48
N GLU A 61 0.56 13.76 -2.16
CA GLU A 61 1.04 14.83 -1.30
C GLU A 61 2.49 15.18 -1.64
N LEU A 62 3.39 14.21 -1.78
CA LEU A 62 4.78 14.45 -2.18
C LEU A 62 4.87 15.14 -3.55
N ALA A 63 4.08 14.66 -4.52
CA ALA A 63 4.01 15.20 -5.88
C ALA A 63 3.26 16.54 -5.97
N GLN A 64 2.65 17.00 -4.87
CA GLN A 64 1.79 18.18 -4.84
C GLN A 64 0.67 18.13 -5.90
N MET A 65 0.14 16.93 -6.15
CA MET A 65 -0.96 16.73 -7.10
C MET A 65 -2.30 16.91 -6.37
N PRO A 66 -3.21 17.77 -6.86
CA PRO A 66 -4.51 18.00 -6.23
C PRO A 66 -5.34 16.73 -6.27
N TYR A 67 -6.01 16.40 -5.17
CA TYR A 67 -6.91 15.25 -5.14
C TYR A 67 -8.04 15.38 -4.13
N ASP A 68 -9.08 14.58 -4.34
CA ASP A 68 -10.19 14.33 -3.42
C ASP A 68 -10.04 12.92 -2.84
N SER A 69 -9.83 12.82 -1.52
CA SER A 69 -9.90 11.55 -0.80
C SER A 69 -11.34 11.27 -0.40
N VAL A 70 -11.98 10.30 -1.05
CA VAL A 70 -13.31 9.84 -0.68
C VAL A 70 -13.18 8.69 0.30
N LEU A 71 -13.61 8.92 1.54
CA LEU A 71 -13.44 8.03 2.68
C LEU A 71 -14.78 7.37 3.03
N TYR A 72 -14.82 6.04 2.99
CA TYR A 72 -16.02 5.26 3.31
C TYR A 72 -15.90 4.55 4.65
N TRP A 73 -16.90 4.66 5.52
CA TRP A 73 -16.97 3.84 6.75
C TRP A 73 -17.61 2.49 6.51
N ASP A 74 -18.65 2.45 5.68
CA ASP A 74 -19.32 1.23 5.26
C ASP A 74 -19.87 1.43 3.85
N THR A 75 -19.48 0.56 2.94
CA THR A 75 -20.03 0.51 1.59
C THR A 75 -19.68 -0.82 0.93
N LYS A 76 -20.56 -1.34 0.07
CA LYS A 76 -20.29 -2.48 -0.83
C LYS A 76 -20.36 -2.09 -2.31
N GLU A 77 -20.71 -0.84 -2.59
CA GLU A 77 -20.96 -0.28 -3.91
C GLU A 77 -19.73 -0.33 -4.83
N PHE A 78 -18.54 -0.20 -4.23
CA PHE A 78 -17.27 -0.36 -4.92
C PHE A 78 -17.11 -1.71 -5.60
N LYS A 79 -17.77 -2.78 -5.13
CA LYS A 79 -17.64 -4.12 -5.76
C LYS A 79 -18.09 -4.11 -7.22
N ALA A 80 -19.11 -3.31 -7.55
CA ALA A 80 -19.62 -3.19 -8.90
C ALA A 80 -18.76 -2.26 -9.77
N ALA A 81 -18.25 -1.16 -9.21
CA ALA A 81 -17.41 -0.18 -9.92
C ALA A 81 -15.96 -0.65 -10.12
N ALA A 82 -15.40 -1.33 -9.13
CA ALA A 82 -14.02 -1.77 -9.13
C ALA A 82 -13.79 -2.85 -10.20
N PRO A 83 -12.72 -2.76 -11.00
CA PRO A 83 -12.37 -3.79 -11.97
C PRO A 83 -12.26 -5.20 -11.35
N PHE A 84 -11.71 -5.29 -10.13
CA PHE A 84 -11.51 -6.54 -9.39
C PHE A 84 -12.38 -6.65 -8.13
N GLY A 85 -13.39 -5.80 -7.97
CA GLY A 85 -14.21 -5.81 -6.75
C GLY A 85 -13.46 -5.37 -5.48
N GLN A 86 -12.33 -4.67 -5.61
CA GLN A 86 -11.43 -4.27 -4.52
C GLN A 86 -11.13 -2.76 -4.57
N MET A 87 -10.89 -2.17 -3.40
CA MET A 87 -10.37 -0.80 -3.23
C MET A 87 -8.87 -0.84 -2.87
N PRO A 88 -8.08 0.22 -3.11
CA PRO A 88 -8.46 1.56 -3.56
C PRO A 88 -8.81 1.66 -5.05
N LEU A 89 -9.61 2.68 -5.37
CA LEU A 89 -9.92 3.11 -6.74
C LEU A 89 -9.40 4.52 -6.98
N PHE A 90 -8.78 4.74 -8.13
CA PHE A 90 -8.17 6.00 -8.52
C PHE A 90 -8.67 6.44 -9.89
N MET A 91 -9.07 7.71 -9.98
CA MET A 91 -9.77 8.28 -11.14
C MET A 91 -9.45 9.77 -11.28
N GLY A 92 -9.92 10.41 -12.35
CA GLY A 92 -9.78 11.85 -12.57
C GLY A 92 -8.40 12.27 -13.09
N GLY A 93 -8.10 13.56 -12.97
CA GLY A 93 -6.94 14.18 -13.64
C GLY A 93 -7.03 14.02 -15.16
N ASP A 94 -5.91 13.61 -15.79
CA ASP A 94 -5.79 13.44 -17.25
C ASP A 94 -5.91 11.96 -17.69
N LEU A 95 -6.52 11.08 -16.88
CA LEU A 95 -6.83 9.73 -17.34
C LEU A 95 -7.68 9.81 -18.62
N GLU A 96 -7.15 9.28 -19.73
CA GLU A 96 -7.60 9.54 -21.10
C GLU A 96 -9.10 9.30 -21.32
N ASP A 97 -9.70 8.40 -20.54
CA ASP A 97 -11.13 8.20 -20.43
C ASP A 97 -11.57 8.59 -19.01
N ALA A 98 -12.46 9.58 -18.88
CA ALA A 98 -13.01 10.02 -17.57
C ALA A 98 -13.72 8.88 -16.79
N ASP A 99 -14.08 7.80 -17.48
CA ASP A 99 -14.67 6.58 -16.93
C ASP A 99 -13.63 5.52 -16.55
N GLN A 100 -12.33 5.77 -16.77
CA GLN A 100 -11.27 4.82 -16.46
C GLN A 100 -10.97 4.80 -14.96
N VAL A 101 -11.22 3.64 -14.35
CA VAL A 101 -10.92 3.37 -12.95
C VAL A 101 -9.65 2.56 -12.85
N LEU A 102 -8.61 3.11 -12.22
CA LEU A 102 -7.42 2.36 -11.83
C LEU A 102 -7.64 1.75 -10.45
N CYS A 103 -7.21 0.50 -10.26
CA CYS A 103 -7.27 -0.23 -9.00
C CYS A 103 -5.94 -0.95 -8.75
N GLN A 104 -5.82 -1.60 -7.59
CA GLN A 104 -4.56 -2.09 -7.01
C GLN A 104 -3.65 -0.94 -6.55
N SER A 105 -3.42 -0.84 -5.24
CA SER A 105 -2.68 0.29 -4.64
C SER A 105 -1.27 0.45 -5.23
N SER A 106 -0.56 -0.65 -5.46
CA SER A 106 0.76 -0.66 -6.08
C SER A 106 0.76 -0.12 -7.52
N SER A 107 -0.30 -0.39 -8.29
CA SER A 107 -0.48 0.13 -9.65
C SER A 107 -0.79 1.63 -9.62
N ILE A 108 -1.63 2.06 -8.67
CA ILE A 108 -1.97 3.48 -8.47
C ILE A 108 -0.72 4.27 -8.08
N VAL A 109 0.09 3.77 -7.16
CA VAL A 109 1.36 4.39 -6.75
C VAL A 109 2.30 4.57 -7.93
N ARG A 110 2.51 3.53 -8.75
CA ARG A 110 3.37 3.60 -9.94
C ARG A 110 2.85 4.56 -11.00
N TYR A 111 1.53 4.64 -11.18
CA TYR A 111 0.92 5.64 -12.07
C TYR A 111 1.24 7.06 -11.58
N ILE A 112 0.98 7.37 -10.31
CA ILE A 112 1.27 8.69 -9.73
C ILE A 112 2.78 8.99 -9.84
N ALA A 113 3.63 8.01 -9.57
CA ALA A 113 5.07 8.16 -9.68
C ALA A 113 5.52 8.53 -11.09
N LYS A 114 4.98 7.86 -12.10
CA LYS A 114 5.31 8.13 -13.50
C LYS A 114 4.86 9.52 -13.94
N GLU A 115 3.65 9.92 -13.59
CA GLU A 115 3.15 11.27 -13.88
C GLU A 115 4.04 12.32 -13.22
N ALA A 116 4.43 12.10 -11.96
CA ALA A 116 5.24 13.01 -11.17
C ALA A 116 6.76 12.90 -11.41
N ASN A 117 7.22 12.06 -12.35
CA ASN A 117 8.64 11.78 -12.59
C ASN A 117 9.41 11.32 -11.32
N LEU A 118 8.74 10.53 -10.49
CA LEU A 118 9.25 9.87 -9.27
C LEU A 118 9.42 8.35 -9.47
N ASP A 119 9.42 7.89 -10.72
CA ASP A 119 9.56 6.47 -11.08
C ASP A 119 11.02 6.03 -11.26
N GLY A 120 11.99 6.94 -11.15
CA GLY A 120 13.40 6.65 -11.34
C GLY A 120 13.85 6.64 -12.81
N SER A 121 12.97 7.02 -13.75
CA SER A 121 13.25 7.01 -15.19
C SER A 121 14.38 7.95 -15.63
N GLU A 122 14.78 8.92 -14.79
CA GLU A 122 15.95 9.77 -15.03
C GLU A 122 17.28 8.97 -15.11
N GLN A 123 17.35 7.81 -14.44
CA GLN A 123 18.48 6.88 -14.53
C GLN A 123 18.23 5.78 -15.59
N GLY A 124 17.19 5.91 -16.40
CA GLY A 124 16.73 4.91 -17.36
C GLY A 124 16.12 3.67 -16.70
N ALA A 125 15.99 2.59 -17.48
CA ALA A 125 15.32 1.36 -17.05
C ALA A 125 15.93 0.72 -15.77
N VAL A 126 17.21 0.96 -15.49
CA VAL A 126 17.84 0.49 -14.25
C VAL A 126 17.36 1.27 -13.03
N GLY A 127 17.10 2.57 -13.15
CA GLY A 127 16.52 3.38 -12.09
C GLY A 127 15.08 2.95 -11.78
N GLU A 128 14.27 2.75 -12.82
CA GLU A 128 12.91 2.23 -12.69
C GLU A 128 12.89 0.88 -11.97
N SER A 129 13.75 -0.04 -12.40
CA SER A 129 13.84 -1.38 -11.78
C SER A 129 14.33 -1.32 -10.33
N ARG A 130 15.18 -0.35 -9.98
CA ARG A 130 15.63 -0.13 -8.60
C ARG A 130 14.50 0.42 -7.74
N ALA A 131 13.74 1.40 -8.23
CA ALA A 131 12.58 1.92 -7.53
C ALA A 131 11.56 0.80 -7.26
N ASP A 132 11.36 -0.10 -8.23
CA ASP A 132 10.54 -1.31 -8.06
C ASP A 132 11.08 -2.23 -6.96
N MET A 133 12.36 -2.55 -7.00
CA MET A 133 13.00 -3.42 -6.01
C MET A 133 12.87 -2.86 -4.57
N VAL A 134 13.10 -1.56 -4.41
CA VAL A 134 12.95 -0.87 -3.11
C VAL A 134 11.47 -0.89 -2.68
N PHE A 135 10.55 -0.67 -3.62
CA PHE A 135 9.12 -0.69 -3.33
C PHE A 135 8.62 -2.06 -2.87
N GLU A 136 9.02 -3.15 -3.53
CA GLU A 136 8.66 -4.50 -3.09
C GLU A 136 9.31 -4.86 -1.73
N CYS A 137 10.56 -4.45 -1.49
CA CYS A 137 11.18 -4.59 -0.16
C CYS A 137 10.36 -3.86 0.93
N SER A 138 9.85 -2.67 0.63
CA SER A 138 9.01 -1.91 1.55
C SER A 138 7.69 -2.63 1.88
N LYS A 139 7.12 -3.35 0.90
CA LYS A 139 5.90 -4.13 1.05
C LYS A 139 6.12 -5.31 1.99
N ASP A 140 7.22 -6.04 1.81
CA ASP A 140 7.59 -7.15 2.68
C ASP A 140 7.78 -6.69 4.13
N LEU A 141 8.50 -5.58 4.34
CA LEU A 141 8.64 -4.96 5.67
C LEU A 141 7.28 -4.60 6.27
N GLY A 142 6.40 -3.99 5.48
CA GLY A 142 5.06 -3.60 5.92
C GLY A 142 4.20 -4.79 6.35
N SER A 143 4.26 -5.91 5.62
CA SER A 143 3.54 -7.15 5.94
C SER A 143 4.08 -7.84 7.20
N ASN A 144 5.37 -7.70 7.49
CA ASN A 144 6.03 -8.33 8.65
C ASN A 144 6.11 -7.41 9.89
N LYS A 145 5.53 -6.20 9.84
CA LYS A 145 5.62 -5.20 10.92
C LYS A 145 5.10 -5.70 12.28
N ASN A 146 4.19 -6.67 12.30
CA ASN A 146 3.61 -7.20 13.54
C ASN A 146 4.65 -7.86 14.45
N ALA A 147 5.83 -8.22 13.93
CA ALA A 147 6.97 -8.72 14.70
C ALA A 147 7.38 -7.79 15.87
N ILE A 148 7.02 -6.49 15.82
CA ILE A 148 7.33 -5.52 16.89
C ILE A 148 6.47 -5.70 18.16
N HIS A 149 5.32 -6.38 18.05
CA HIS A 149 4.26 -6.51 19.08
C HIS A 149 4.34 -7.79 19.92
N THR A 150 5.51 -8.45 20.00
CA THR A 150 5.75 -9.71 20.74
C THR A 150 5.27 -10.98 20.01
N GLN A 151 5.80 -11.19 18.80
CA GLN A 151 5.67 -12.45 18.06
C GLN A 151 6.72 -13.50 18.51
N THR A 152 6.84 -14.60 17.74
CA THR A 152 7.87 -15.63 17.95
C THR A 152 9.28 -15.04 17.80
N ASP A 153 10.30 -15.75 18.31
CA ASP A 153 11.69 -15.32 18.14
C ASP A 153 12.10 -15.40 16.66
N ALA A 154 11.57 -16.36 15.90
CA ALA A 154 11.79 -16.47 14.46
C ALA A 154 11.25 -15.24 13.69
N ASP A 155 10.06 -14.75 14.02
CA ASP A 155 9.49 -13.55 13.38
C ASP A 155 10.32 -12.30 13.65
N LYS A 156 10.83 -12.16 14.88
CA LYS A 156 11.70 -11.05 15.25
C LYS A 156 13.03 -11.12 14.51
N GLU A 157 13.62 -12.30 14.41
CA GLU A 157 14.87 -12.51 13.67
C GLU A 157 14.69 -12.24 12.18
N LYS A 158 13.58 -12.72 11.58
CA LYS A 158 13.21 -12.45 10.18
C LYS A 158 13.05 -10.95 9.94
N PHE A 159 12.28 -10.26 10.77
CA PHE A 159 12.05 -8.82 10.63
C PHE A 159 13.33 -8.01 10.85
N HIS A 160 14.16 -8.38 11.83
CA HIS A 160 15.48 -7.78 12.01
C HIS A 160 16.39 -8.00 10.78
N GLY A 161 16.39 -9.20 10.20
CA GLY A 161 17.10 -9.50 8.96
C GLY A 161 16.64 -8.64 7.77
N MET A 162 15.33 -8.41 7.64
CA MET A 162 14.78 -7.50 6.63
C MET A 162 15.25 -6.05 6.84
N LEU A 163 15.27 -5.56 8.08
CA LEU A 163 15.79 -4.23 8.40
C LEU A 163 17.28 -4.11 8.13
N THR A 164 18.07 -5.15 8.39
CA THR A 164 19.49 -5.20 8.00
C THR A 164 19.65 -5.06 6.49
N LYS A 165 18.84 -5.77 5.70
CA LYS A 165 18.89 -5.65 4.23
C LYS A 165 18.44 -4.28 3.74
N ALA A 166 17.45 -3.66 4.38
CA ALA A 166 17.07 -2.28 4.10
C ALA A 166 18.22 -1.30 4.41
N SER A 167 18.88 -1.44 5.56
CA SER A 167 20.04 -0.61 5.93
C SER A 167 21.18 -0.76 4.91
N GLU A 168 21.52 -2.00 4.53
CA GLU A 168 22.51 -2.26 3.48
C GLU A 168 22.13 -1.62 2.13
N LEU A 169 20.85 -1.69 1.75
CA LEU A 169 20.35 -1.11 0.51
C LEU A 169 20.37 0.43 0.53
N LEU A 170 20.10 1.05 1.68
CA LEU A 170 20.19 2.50 1.85
C LEU A 170 21.63 3.01 1.70
N ASP A 171 22.63 2.23 2.12
CA ASP A 171 24.06 2.55 2.01
C ASP A 171 24.67 2.19 0.64
N GLU A 172 23.96 1.44 -0.21
CA GLU A 172 24.47 0.96 -1.50
C GLU A 172 24.80 2.11 -2.48
N TYR A 173 24.05 3.21 -2.39
CA TYR A 173 24.15 4.34 -3.30
C TYR A 173 24.47 5.63 -2.54
N GLU A 174 25.24 6.53 -3.17
CA GLU A 174 25.40 7.87 -2.62
C GLU A 174 24.04 8.58 -2.60
N GLY A 175 23.68 9.14 -1.44
CA GLY A 175 22.51 9.98 -1.28
C GLY A 175 21.71 9.71 -0.02
N PRO A 176 20.67 10.54 0.22
CA PRO A 176 19.81 10.36 1.38
C PRO A 176 18.66 9.38 1.13
N PHE A 177 18.50 8.86 -0.10
CA PHE A 177 17.41 7.99 -0.52
C PHE A 177 17.95 6.61 -0.93
N PHE A 178 17.12 5.57 -0.82
CA PHE A 178 17.40 4.22 -1.32
C PHE A 178 17.68 4.21 -2.83
N SER A 179 17.12 5.19 -3.55
CA SER A 179 17.29 5.35 -5.00
C SER A 179 18.46 6.29 -5.37
N GLY A 180 19.22 6.77 -4.38
CA GLY A 180 20.36 7.68 -4.55
C GLY A 180 20.02 9.14 -4.20
N MET A 181 20.23 10.06 -5.15
CA MET A 181 20.12 11.51 -4.91
C MET A 181 18.68 12.04 -4.89
N ALA A 182 17.75 11.37 -5.57
CA ALA A 182 16.35 11.80 -5.70
C ALA A 182 15.41 10.73 -5.15
N ALA A 183 14.31 11.17 -4.54
CA ALA A 183 13.28 10.27 -4.04
C ALA A 183 12.52 9.61 -5.21
N THR A 184 12.19 8.33 -5.04
CA THR A 184 11.24 7.62 -5.90
C THR A 184 10.06 7.10 -5.10
N TYR A 185 9.07 6.49 -5.76
CA TYR A 185 8.00 5.78 -5.05
C TYR A 185 8.50 4.64 -4.17
N GLY A 186 9.69 4.07 -4.46
CA GLY A 186 10.36 3.11 -3.58
C GLY A 186 10.68 3.74 -2.23
N ASP A 187 11.23 4.95 -2.23
CA ASP A 187 11.52 5.71 -1.01
C ASP A 187 10.26 6.08 -0.24
N VAL A 188 9.16 6.43 -0.92
CA VAL A 188 7.86 6.68 -0.27
C VAL A 188 7.34 5.40 0.39
N GLY A 189 7.49 4.25 -0.27
CA GLY A 189 7.16 2.93 0.29
C GLY A 189 7.96 2.63 1.56
N MET A 190 9.29 2.78 1.48
CA MET A 190 10.18 2.57 2.64
C MET A 190 9.85 3.51 3.78
N PHE A 191 9.60 4.79 3.47
CA PHE A 191 9.18 5.76 4.46
C PHE A 191 7.87 5.33 5.13
N HIS A 192 6.86 4.92 4.36
CA HIS A 192 5.58 4.48 4.92
C HIS A 192 5.75 3.29 5.87
N SER A 193 6.51 2.26 5.46
CA SER A 193 6.72 1.06 6.28
C SER A 193 7.53 1.35 7.54
N LEU A 194 8.66 2.06 7.42
CA LEU A 194 9.54 2.37 8.56
C LEU A 194 8.94 3.40 9.51
N SER A 195 8.26 4.44 9.00
CA SER A 195 7.56 5.41 9.84
C SER A 195 6.40 4.79 10.60
N THR A 196 5.72 3.79 10.01
CA THR A 196 4.69 3.02 10.72
C THR A 196 5.28 2.27 11.91
N VAL A 197 6.46 1.64 11.74
CA VAL A 197 7.17 0.99 12.85
C VAL A 197 7.49 1.96 13.98
N GLU A 198 8.02 3.14 13.65
CA GLU A 198 8.32 4.20 14.63
C GLU A 198 7.06 4.80 15.28
N GLU A 199 5.94 4.90 14.56
CA GLU A 199 4.66 5.38 15.11
C GLU A 199 4.05 4.35 16.08
N LEU A 200 4.17 3.06 15.76
CA LEU A 200 3.66 1.97 16.59
C LEU A 200 4.55 1.69 17.82
N LYS A 201 5.86 1.84 17.66
CA LYS A 201 6.85 1.61 18.72
C LYS A 201 7.98 2.64 18.63
N PRO A 202 7.79 3.84 19.22
CA PRO A 202 8.76 4.93 19.13
C PRO A 202 10.16 4.53 19.60
N GLY A 203 11.16 4.82 18.78
CA GLY A 203 12.56 4.50 19.01
C GLY A 203 12.97 3.08 18.63
N TYR A 204 12.08 2.30 17.99
CA TYR A 204 12.34 0.90 17.67
C TYR A 204 13.58 0.73 16.78
N LEU A 205 13.74 1.53 15.72
CA LEU A 205 14.85 1.36 14.78
C LEU A 205 16.19 1.60 15.48
N LYS A 206 16.32 2.71 16.21
CA LYS A 206 17.54 3.03 17.00
C LYS A 206 17.84 1.97 18.06
N ALA A 207 16.83 1.53 18.81
CA ALA A 207 17.00 0.53 19.86
C ALA A 207 17.48 -0.83 19.31
N ASN A 208 17.27 -1.10 18.02
CA ASN A 208 17.69 -2.32 17.35
C ASN A 208 18.88 -2.12 16.40
N GLY A 209 19.59 -0.99 16.49
CA GLY A 209 20.84 -0.75 15.76
C GLY A 209 20.69 -0.12 14.36
N PHE A 210 19.48 0.28 13.96
CA PHE A 210 19.19 0.88 12.66
C PHE A 210 19.05 2.41 12.75
N GLU A 211 20.13 3.07 13.18
CA GLU A 211 20.16 4.53 13.34
C GLU A 211 20.02 5.28 12.01
N ASP A 212 20.57 4.72 10.95
CA ASP A 212 20.49 5.16 9.56
C ASP A 212 19.05 5.15 9.02
N LEU A 213 18.31 4.05 9.22
CA LEU A 213 16.90 3.95 8.84
C LEU A 213 16.04 4.94 9.63
N SER A 214 16.34 5.13 10.92
CA SER A 214 15.67 6.14 11.74
C SER A 214 15.98 7.57 11.25
N ALA A 215 17.21 7.82 10.77
CA ALA A 215 17.60 9.09 10.17
C ALA A 215 16.87 9.32 8.84
N PHE A 216 16.75 8.29 8.00
CA PHE A 216 15.95 8.33 6.77
C PHE A 216 14.49 8.68 7.05
N VAL A 217 13.84 8.01 8.02
CA VAL A 217 12.46 8.33 8.43
C VAL A 217 12.32 9.78 8.86
N THR A 218 13.26 10.28 9.66
CA THR A 218 13.26 11.68 10.13
C THR A 218 13.38 12.64 8.96
N MET A 219 14.37 12.45 8.10
CA MET A 219 14.62 13.28 6.93
C MET A 219 13.41 13.31 5.99
N PHE A 220 12.82 12.15 5.70
CA PHE A 220 11.68 12.06 4.80
C PHE A 220 10.42 12.70 5.38
N ALA A 221 10.19 12.53 6.69
CA ALA A 221 9.10 13.20 7.41
C ALA A 221 9.23 14.73 7.44
N GLU A 222 10.45 15.25 7.34
CA GLU A 222 10.75 16.69 7.30
C GLU A 222 10.62 17.31 5.90
N LEU A 223 10.45 16.50 4.84
CA LEU A 223 10.14 17.04 3.52
C LEU A 223 8.86 17.88 3.61
N PRO A 224 8.88 19.18 3.19
CA PRO A 224 7.77 20.08 3.48
C PRO A 224 6.38 19.58 3.05
N PRO A 225 6.20 18.96 1.86
CA PRO A 225 4.94 18.32 1.49
C PRO A 225 4.47 17.24 2.47
N ILE A 226 5.39 16.37 2.88
CA ILE A 226 5.11 15.24 3.76
C ILE A 226 4.83 15.73 5.18
N ALA A 227 5.67 16.62 5.73
CA ALA A 227 5.46 17.23 7.02
C ALA A 227 4.08 17.89 7.13
N ALA A 228 3.67 18.61 6.08
CA ALA A 228 2.36 19.24 6.01
C ALA A 228 1.22 18.21 6.01
N TYR A 229 1.33 17.12 5.25
CA TYR A 229 0.33 16.04 5.25
C TYR A 229 0.23 15.34 6.61
N LEU A 230 1.37 14.95 7.20
CA LEU A 230 1.43 14.25 8.48
C LEU A 230 0.80 15.05 9.64
N ALA A 231 0.91 16.38 9.59
CA ALA A 231 0.31 17.29 10.57
C ALA A 231 -1.14 17.68 10.24
N SER A 232 -1.65 17.33 9.07
CA SER A 232 -2.97 17.76 8.60
C SER A 232 -4.11 16.90 9.15
N SER A 233 -5.32 17.45 9.08
CA SER A 233 -6.58 16.73 9.32
C SER A 233 -6.87 15.66 8.26
N ARG A 234 -6.14 15.65 7.13
CA ARG A 234 -6.38 14.71 6.01
C ARG A 234 -5.85 13.31 6.26
N ARG A 235 -4.85 13.17 7.14
CA ARG A 235 -4.27 11.87 7.49
C ARG A 235 -5.13 11.17 8.53
N MET A 236 -5.67 10.00 8.17
CA MET A 236 -6.52 9.22 9.06
C MET A 236 -5.72 8.72 10.29
N PRO A 237 -6.31 8.70 11.50
CA PRO A 237 -5.76 7.94 12.62
C PRO A 237 -5.65 6.44 12.29
N LEU A 238 -4.69 5.74 12.90
CA LEU A 238 -4.66 4.28 12.88
C LEU A 238 -5.88 3.72 13.61
N THR A 239 -6.39 2.60 13.14
CA THR A 239 -7.32 1.72 13.86
C THR A 239 -6.58 0.63 14.63
N ASN A 240 -7.25 -0.05 15.57
CA ASN A 240 -6.67 -1.18 16.30
C ASN A 240 -6.21 -2.31 15.36
N ASN A 241 -6.98 -2.62 14.31
CA ASN A 241 -6.58 -3.61 13.30
C ASN A 241 -5.29 -3.20 12.58
N GLU A 242 -5.10 -1.91 12.32
CA GLU A 242 -3.88 -1.41 11.65
C GLU A 242 -2.66 -1.37 12.58
N VAL A 243 -2.87 -1.32 13.89
CA VAL A 243 -1.81 -1.53 14.89
C VAL A 243 -1.31 -2.98 14.83
N GLY A 244 -2.24 -3.94 14.73
CA GLY A 244 -1.88 -5.35 14.54
C GLY A 244 -1.37 -6.05 15.80
N ASP A 245 -1.61 -5.49 16.99
CA ASP A 245 -1.31 -6.12 18.29
C ASP A 245 -2.35 -7.18 18.66
N VAL A 246 -3.62 -6.94 18.34
CA VAL A 246 -4.73 -7.90 18.49
C VAL A 246 -5.60 -7.87 17.22
N PRO A 247 -5.20 -8.60 16.16
CA PRO A 247 -5.96 -8.60 14.91
C PRO A 247 -7.38 -9.14 15.14
N TRP A 248 -8.36 -8.54 14.46
CA TRP A 248 -9.77 -8.95 14.49
C TRP A 248 -10.48 -8.78 15.83
N ALA A 249 -9.96 -7.94 16.71
CA ALA A 249 -10.66 -7.55 17.93
C ALA A 249 -12.04 -6.94 17.60
N ALA A 250 -13.02 -7.10 18.49
CA ALA A 250 -14.36 -6.53 18.31
C ALA A 250 -14.36 -4.99 18.16
N ASP A 251 -13.32 -4.32 18.67
CA ASP A 251 -13.07 -2.88 18.47
C ASP A 251 -11.98 -2.60 17.43
N GLY A 252 -11.74 -3.53 16.50
CA GLY A 252 -10.68 -3.48 15.50
C GLY A 252 -10.68 -2.22 14.64
N TYR A 253 -11.86 -1.67 14.30
CA TYR A 253 -11.99 -0.43 13.53
C TYR A 253 -12.09 0.85 14.39
N LYS A 254 -11.84 0.75 15.70
CA LYS A 254 -11.75 1.91 16.58
C LYS A 254 -10.44 2.66 16.33
N TYR A 255 -10.54 3.96 16.09
CA TYR A 255 -9.37 4.82 15.92
C TYR A 255 -8.59 5.01 17.22
N LYS A 256 -7.25 5.00 17.14
CA LYS A 256 -6.32 5.24 18.25
C LYS A 256 -6.35 6.68 18.74
N THR A 257 -6.67 7.62 17.86
CA THR A 257 -6.94 9.01 18.18
C THR A 257 -8.27 9.44 17.57
N PRO A 258 -8.99 10.41 18.16
CA PRO A 258 -10.23 10.90 17.58
C PRO A 258 -10.03 11.41 16.15
N LEU A 259 -11.02 11.18 15.28
CA LEU A 259 -11.04 11.81 13.97
C LEU A 259 -11.08 13.33 14.11
N ASN A 260 -10.46 14.02 13.16
CA ASN A 260 -10.52 15.46 13.12
C ASN A 260 -11.95 15.93 12.79
N ALA A 261 -12.41 16.98 13.48
CA ALA A 261 -13.75 17.53 13.29
C ALA A 261 -14.01 17.98 11.83
N GLU A 262 -12.98 18.44 11.13
CA GLU A 262 -13.03 18.87 9.72
C GLU A 262 -13.41 17.73 8.78
N LEU A 263 -13.09 16.47 9.13
CA LEU A 263 -13.50 15.29 8.36
C LEU A 263 -15.00 15.04 8.39
N TYR A 264 -15.73 15.62 9.35
CA TYR A 264 -17.19 15.55 9.41
C TYR A 264 -17.88 16.70 8.68
N ALA A 265 -17.14 17.72 8.24
CA ALA A 265 -17.70 18.98 7.74
C ALA A 265 -17.99 18.97 6.21
N GLU A 266 -17.41 18.06 5.44
CA GLU A 266 -17.69 17.90 4.02
C GLU A 266 -18.76 16.81 3.80
N GLU A 267 -20.02 17.26 3.64
CA GLU A 267 -21.24 16.50 3.32
C GLU A 267 -21.34 15.08 3.90
N TYR A 268 -21.51 15.00 5.22
CA TYR A 268 -22.23 13.87 5.81
C TYR A 268 -23.71 13.95 5.35
N VAL A 269 -24.08 13.17 4.33
CA VAL A 269 -25.50 12.98 4.02
C VAL A 269 -26.05 12.02 5.06
N GLU A 270 -26.64 12.61 6.11
CA GLU A 270 -27.26 11.89 7.22
C GLU A 270 -28.50 11.12 6.72
N THR A 271 -28.33 9.88 6.27
CA THR A 271 -29.47 8.96 6.21
C THR A 271 -29.64 8.34 7.59
N THR A 272 -30.69 8.78 8.28
CA THR A 272 -31.12 8.24 9.57
C THR A 272 -31.22 6.72 9.54
N TYR A 273 -30.27 6.04 10.18
CA TYR A 273 -30.34 4.61 10.45
C TYR A 273 -31.27 4.41 11.65
N GLN A 274 -32.53 4.10 11.38
CA GLN A 274 -33.39 3.47 12.39
C GLN A 274 -32.88 2.04 12.53
N LEU A 275 -32.37 1.70 13.72
CA LEU A 275 -32.13 0.32 14.12
C LEU A 275 -33.42 -0.47 13.87
N ARG A 276 -33.47 -1.23 12.78
CA ARG A 276 -34.54 -2.18 12.56
C ARG A 276 -34.18 -3.40 13.41
N GLY A 277 -34.87 -3.50 14.53
CA GLY A 277 -34.83 -4.69 15.37
C GLY A 277 -35.33 -5.92 14.61
N ASP A 278 -34.78 -7.06 15.02
CA ASP A 278 -35.23 -8.44 14.91
C ASP A 278 -36.33 -8.75 13.89
N GLY A 279 -36.01 -9.64 12.94
CA GLY A 279 -37.02 -10.41 12.23
C GLY A 279 -36.56 -10.96 10.88
N ASP A 280 -36.17 -12.23 10.92
CA ASP A 280 -36.32 -13.27 9.89
C ASP A 280 -35.23 -13.37 8.81
N ASP A 281 -34.27 -14.25 9.13
CA ASP A 281 -33.86 -15.45 8.37
C ASP A 281 -34.04 -15.40 6.84
N ASP A 282 -32.90 -15.39 6.14
CA ASP A 282 -32.66 -16.34 5.05
C ASP A 282 -31.17 -16.68 5.09
N ASP A 283 -30.90 -17.94 5.45
CA ASP A 283 -29.61 -18.61 5.41
C ASP A 283 -29.03 -18.58 3.99
N ASP A 284 -27.80 -18.09 3.85
CA ASP A 284 -26.84 -18.55 2.85
C ASP A 284 -25.46 -18.40 3.49
N ASP A 285 -25.05 -19.46 4.19
CA ASP A 285 -23.68 -19.71 4.64
C ASP A 285 -22.77 -19.85 3.42
N ASP A 286 -21.97 -18.83 3.14
CA ASP A 286 -20.70 -18.97 2.42
C ASP A 286 -19.62 -18.25 3.24
N ASP A 287 -18.96 -19.02 4.09
CA ASP A 287 -17.70 -18.69 4.74
C ASP A 287 -16.61 -18.49 3.66
N ASP A 288 -16.40 -17.24 3.21
CA ASP A 288 -15.20 -16.88 2.47
C ASP A 288 -14.10 -16.46 3.46
N GLU A 289 -13.30 -17.44 3.84
CA GLU A 289 -11.97 -17.28 4.44
C GLU A 289 -11.14 -16.30 3.60
N MET A 290 -10.70 -15.21 4.25
CA MET A 290 -9.67 -14.32 3.73
C MET A 290 -8.33 -15.08 3.71
N ALA A 291 -8.02 -15.71 2.57
CA ALA A 291 -6.76 -16.39 2.33
C ALA A 291 -5.58 -15.43 2.51
N GLY A 292 -4.81 -15.66 3.58
CA GLY A 292 -3.41 -15.31 3.66
C GLY A 292 -2.61 -16.28 2.77
N GLU A 293 -1.66 -15.72 2.02
CA GLU A 293 -0.68 -16.49 1.27
C GLU A 293 0.42 -16.95 2.26
N ASP A 294 0.32 -18.20 2.71
CA ASP A 294 1.40 -18.94 3.37
C ASP A 294 1.74 -20.16 2.49
N ASP A 295 2.75 -20.01 1.63
CA ASP A 295 3.41 -21.13 0.95
C ASP A 295 4.64 -21.53 1.76
N ASP A 296 4.53 -22.60 2.57
CA ASP A 296 5.67 -23.39 3.03
C ASP A 296 5.27 -24.87 2.91
N ASP A 297 5.76 -25.54 1.86
CA ASP A 297 5.53 -26.96 1.62
C ASP A 297 6.69 -27.81 2.16
N ASP A 298 6.29 -28.82 2.92
CA ASP A 298 7.04 -29.68 3.82
C ASP A 298 8.09 -30.61 3.18
N GLU A 299 9.08 -30.95 4.01
CA GLU A 299 9.98 -32.09 3.86
C GLU A 299 9.23 -33.44 3.91
N ALA A 300 9.56 -34.32 2.96
CA ALA A 300 9.07 -35.69 2.91
C ALA A 300 9.87 -36.64 3.84
N GLN A 301 9.19 -37.48 4.61
CA GLN A 301 9.76 -38.70 5.19
C GLN A 301 8.90 -39.95 4.90
N GLU A 302 9.56 -40.87 4.17
CA GLU A 302 9.70 -42.32 4.34
C GLU A 302 8.51 -43.21 4.76
N GLY A 303 8.31 -44.25 3.94
CA GLY A 303 7.62 -45.49 4.29
C GLY A 303 7.94 -46.57 3.25
N GLU A 304 8.77 -47.54 3.65
CA GLU A 304 9.34 -48.66 2.91
C GLU A 304 8.31 -49.65 2.34
N GLU A 305 8.59 -50.24 1.17
CA GLU A 305 8.27 -51.64 0.86
C GLU A 305 9.24 -52.16 -0.24
N GLU A 306 9.91 -53.27 0.08
CA GLU A 306 10.91 -53.96 -0.74
C GLU A 306 10.27 -54.85 -1.82
N GLU A 307 10.80 -54.85 -3.05
CA GLU A 307 10.86 -56.08 -3.86
C GLU A 307 12.03 -56.03 -4.88
N GLU A 308 12.69 -57.18 -5.03
CA GLU A 308 14.00 -57.39 -5.64
C GLU A 308 14.06 -57.33 -7.19
N VAL A 309 15.11 -56.67 -7.69
CA VAL A 309 16.11 -57.09 -8.71
C VAL A 309 15.64 -57.75 -10.03
N GLU A 310 15.88 -57.05 -11.17
CA GLU A 310 16.69 -57.62 -12.26
C GLU A 310 17.39 -56.55 -13.13
N THR A 311 18.70 -56.69 -13.25
CA THR A 311 19.62 -55.80 -13.99
C THR A 311 19.60 -56.05 -15.49
N VAL A 312 19.49 -55.01 -16.34
CA VAL A 312 20.06 -55.05 -17.70
C VAL A 312 20.73 -53.72 -18.08
N ASN A 313 22.03 -53.85 -18.30
CA ASN A 313 23.02 -52.90 -18.78
C ASN A 313 22.68 -52.30 -20.17
N ARG A 314 22.95 -51.00 -20.40
CA ARG A 314 23.51 -50.47 -21.68
C ARG A 314 23.88 -48.98 -21.60
N GLU A 315 25.13 -48.70 -21.99
CA GLU A 315 25.87 -47.43 -21.96
C GLU A 315 25.30 -46.33 -22.88
N ARG A 316 25.51 -45.06 -22.46
CA ARG A 316 25.34 -43.83 -23.26
C ARG A 316 26.61 -43.50 -24.07
N PRO A 317 26.53 -43.04 -25.33
CA PRO A 317 27.67 -42.44 -26.01
C PRO A 317 27.81 -40.93 -25.75
N ALA A 318 29.06 -40.47 -25.65
CA ALA A 318 29.51 -39.11 -25.34
C ALA A 318 29.31 -38.08 -26.49
N LYS A 319 29.04 -36.82 -26.10
CA LYS A 319 29.02 -35.64 -26.98
C LYS A 319 30.44 -35.26 -27.43
N LYS A 320 30.63 -35.08 -28.75
CA LYS A 320 31.82 -34.47 -29.36
C LYS A 320 31.74 -32.94 -29.28
N SER A 321 32.79 -32.29 -28.77
CA SER A 321 33.07 -30.87 -29.05
C SER A 321 33.84 -30.74 -30.36
N ARG A 322 33.61 -29.66 -31.10
CA ARG A 322 34.45 -29.22 -32.22
C ARG A 322 35.15 -27.92 -31.81
N LYS A 323 36.40 -27.81 -32.28
CA LYS A 323 37.23 -26.61 -32.30
C LYS A 323 36.50 -25.39 -32.84
#